data_AF-A0A937LR57-F1
#
_entry.id   AF-A0A937LR57-F1
#
_cell.length_a   1.000
_cell.length_b   1.000
_cell.length_c   1.000
_cell.angle_alpha   90.00
_cell.angle_beta   90.00
_cell.angle_gamma   90.00
#
_symmetry.space_group_name_H-M   'P 1'
#
loop_
_entity.id
_entity.type
_entity.pdbx_description
1 polymer ?
#
loop_
_entity_poly.entity_id
_entity_poly.type
_entity_poly.pdbx_seq_one_letter_code
_entity_poly.pdbx_strand_id
1 'polypeptide(L)'
;ITLDINNGAIKGLLDLRDTDLPALQGQLDELADKIKSHLNKAHNKGTGFPPPTSLVGDNFITTATSLANASGKVLIGVVDASGNLVEREFIDLSNANITSVATLLTNGANAGINDKFTNLTASVNSDGNLSLVASGSNRVTINEFTSSVSGANKPDSGFSDFFGLNNLYVSTESFNTYRSSAVKSKTSALITTGGTVQFTTSGGNTSSVNYTANDTLDNLKTKLTAATGITATIISDGSEFRLQLTEDSGNNFAVVETGSGTLLTETGLRNDYRGISNRVKVRSDISSNNFNLASGKLQSSTFSSENQTSSSSTFAALGKSAGTLAFTIDSSTTASINYATGDSLTTLAAAINSNATLSTAQISAEVIASGSNFNLKITDAGSQNFLITDSGGLAVATSQGLSIGNGDNAIELAAAFNDNITFLEAPARGGGLSQTTTTINNYASNILSAHSVEVAANERDLQFQESLTLELSNQHGSISGVNMDEELASMIVIEQSYLAASRIISTVQDLFQILSNMMD
;
A
#
# COMPACT_ATOMS: atom_id res chain seq x y z
N ILE A 1 -38.13 -4.31 1.72
CA ILE A 1 -37.91 -3.95 0.29
C ILE A 1 -36.86 -4.86 -0.35
N THR A 2 -35.58 -4.87 0.07
CA THR A 2 -34.56 -5.75 -0.57
C THR A 2 -34.72 -7.24 -0.24
N LEU A 3 -35.27 -7.59 0.93
CA LEU A 3 -35.51 -9.00 1.33
C LEU A 3 -36.77 -9.62 0.71
N ASP A 4 -37.63 -8.80 0.10
CA ASP A 4 -38.93 -9.25 -0.46
C ASP A 4 -38.81 -9.59 -1.96
N ILE A 5 -37.70 -9.20 -2.60
CA ILE A 5 -37.45 -9.39 -4.02
C ILE A 5 -36.47 -10.57 -4.14
N ASN A 6 -37.00 -11.76 -4.43
CA ASN A 6 -36.22 -13.00 -4.41
C ASN A 6 -35.89 -13.58 -5.79
N ASN A 7 -36.47 -13.04 -6.87
CA ASN A 7 -36.29 -13.55 -8.23
C ASN A 7 -36.47 -12.47 -9.31
N GLY A 8 -36.25 -12.87 -10.57
CA GLY A 8 -36.44 -12.02 -11.74
C GLY A 8 -35.36 -10.95 -11.92
N ALA A 9 -35.58 -10.07 -12.91
CA ALA A 9 -34.60 -9.05 -13.31
C ALA A 9 -34.24 -8.08 -12.17
N ILE A 10 -35.21 -7.74 -11.30
CA ILE A 10 -34.97 -6.81 -10.18
C ILE A 10 -34.03 -7.43 -9.15
N LYS A 11 -34.19 -8.73 -8.83
CA LYS A 11 -33.24 -9.44 -7.96
C LYS A 11 -31.84 -9.47 -8.57
N GLY A 12 -31.71 -9.78 -9.86
CA GLY A 12 -30.41 -9.77 -10.54
C GLY A 12 -29.73 -8.40 -10.50
N LEU A 13 -30.49 -7.31 -10.70
CA LEU A 13 -29.95 -5.95 -10.56
C LEU A 13 -29.54 -5.62 -9.12
N LEU A 14 -30.28 -6.12 -8.12
CA LEU A 14 -29.91 -5.97 -6.72
C LEU A 14 -28.63 -6.75 -6.39
N ASP A 15 -28.46 -7.96 -6.93
CA ASP A 15 -27.24 -8.77 -6.74
C ASP A 15 -26.02 -8.11 -7.38
N LEU A 16 -26.17 -7.63 -8.63
CA LEU A 16 -25.11 -6.86 -9.29
C LEU A 16 -24.74 -5.62 -8.48
N ARG A 17 -25.72 -4.84 -8.01
CA ARG A 17 -25.49 -3.60 -7.28
C ARG A 17 -24.88 -3.85 -5.89
N ASP A 18 -25.36 -4.85 -5.18
CA ASP A 18 -25.07 -5.03 -3.76
C ASP A 18 -23.92 -6.02 -3.52
N THR A 19 -23.67 -6.98 -4.43
CA THR A 19 -22.68 -8.03 -4.25
C THR A 19 -21.57 -7.96 -5.31
N ASP A 20 -21.92 -8.08 -6.59
CA ASP A 20 -20.91 -8.36 -7.64
C ASP A 20 -20.06 -7.12 -7.97
N LEU A 21 -20.71 -5.96 -8.21
CA LEU A 21 -19.99 -4.72 -8.51
C LEU A 21 -19.16 -4.21 -7.32
N PRO A 22 -19.65 -4.23 -6.07
CA PRO A 22 -18.81 -3.91 -4.92
C PRO A 22 -17.61 -4.85 -4.76
N ALA A 23 -17.77 -6.15 -5.02
CA ALA A 23 -16.68 -7.11 -4.97
C ALA A 23 -15.61 -6.83 -6.04
N LEU A 24 -16.03 -6.59 -7.29
CA LEU A 24 -15.12 -6.24 -8.38
C LEU A 24 -14.40 -4.91 -8.10
N GLN A 25 -15.12 -3.91 -7.59
CA GLN A 25 -14.53 -2.64 -7.19
C GLN A 25 -13.45 -2.83 -6.11
N GLY A 26 -13.72 -3.67 -5.09
CA GLY A 26 -12.73 -4.02 -4.07
C GLY A 26 -11.46 -4.67 -4.65
N GLN A 27 -11.59 -5.58 -5.61
CA GLN A 27 -10.45 -6.20 -6.28
C GLN A 27 -9.62 -5.20 -7.09
N LEU A 28 -10.28 -4.31 -7.83
CA LEU A 28 -9.62 -3.26 -8.60
C LEU A 28 -8.94 -2.23 -7.69
N ASP A 29 -9.57 -1.93 -6.55
CA ASP A 29 -9.01 -1.06 -5.52
C ASP A 29 -7.77 -1.66 -4.87
N GLU A 30 -7.79 -2.95 -4.53
CA GLU A 30 -6.62 -3.67 -4.01
C GLU A 30 -5.49 -3.69 -5.04
N LEU A 31 -5.79 -3.99 -6.31
CA LEU A 31 -4.81 -3.97 -7.39
C LEU A 31 -4.17 -2.57 -7.53
N ALA A 32 -4.99 -1.51 -7.53
CA ALA A 32 -4.51 -0.14 -7.65
C ALA A 32 -3.67 0.29 -6.44
N ASP A 33 -4.06 -0.08 -5.21
CA ASP A 33 -3.28 0.16 -3.99
C ASP A 33 -1.91 -0.54 -4.04
N LYS A 34 -1.87 -1.81 -4.47
CA LYS A 34 -0.61 -2.57 -4.59
C LYS A 34 0.30 -2.03 -5.68
N ILE A 35 -0.25 -1.65 -6.83
CA ILE A 35 0.51 -0.97 -7.89
C ILE A 35 1.11 0.34 -7.35
N LYS A 36 0.29 1.19 -6.72
CA LYS A 36 0.73 2.47 -6.16
C LYS A 36 1.85 2.26 -5.15
N SER A 37 1.62 1.44 -4.12
CA SER A 37 2.57 1.21 -3.03
C SER A 37 3.90 0.64 -3.51
N HIS A 38 3.90 -0.40 -4.36
CA HIS A 38 5.12 -1.07 -4.79
C HIS A 38 5.95 -0.23 -5.77
N LEU A 39 5.30 0.44 -6.73
CA LEU A 39 6.00 1.32 -7.66
C LEU A 39 6.52 2.58 -6.96
N ASN A 40 5.78 3.12 -5.99
CA ASN A 40 6.29 4.22 -5.16
C ASN A 40 7.48 3.78 -4.32
N LYS A 41 7.44 2.60 -3.69
CA LYS A 41 8.57 2.07 -2.92
C LYS A 41 9.84 1.96 -3.76
N ALA A 42 9.73 1.52 -5.02
CA ALA A 42 10.86 1.51 -5.95
C ALA A 42 11.29 2.92 -6.35
N HIS A 43 10.34 3.79 -6.75
CA HIS A 43 10.64 5.14 -7.23
C HIS A 43 11.29 6.03 -6.15
N ASN A 44 10.92 5.86 -4.88
CA ASN A 44 11.48 6.59 -3.75
C ASN A 44 12.95 6.29 -3.45
N LYS A 45 13.53 5.21 -4.02
CA LYS A 45 14.97 4.91 -3.90
C LYS A 45 15.87 5.76 -4.79
N GLY A 46 15.29 6.48 -5.75
CA GLY A 46 16.01 7.38 -6.64
C GLY A 46 15.51 8.82 -6.55
N THR A 47 16.04 9.65 -7.44
CA THR A 47 15.68 11.05 -7.59
C THR A 47 15.59 11.45 -9.06
N GLY A 48 14.78 12.46 -9.36
CA GLY A 48 14.72 13.08 -10.67
C GLY A 48 16.05 13.73 -11.07
N PHE A 49 16.24 13.98 -12.36
CA PHE A 49 17.41 14.71 -12.86
C PHE A 49 17.03 15.78 -13.90
N PRO A 50 17.32 17.08 -13.66
CA PRO A 50 17.92 17.64 -12.44
C PRO A 50 17.05 17.37 -11.20
N PRO A 51 17.65 17.17 -10.01
CA PRO A 51 16.88 16.90 -8.80
C PRO A 51 16.02 18.10 -8.43
N PRO A 52 14.92 17.91 -7.67
CA PRO A 52 14.02 18.99 -7.33
C PRO A 52 14.61 19.91 -6.25
N THR A 53 14.15 21.16 -6.21
CA THR A 53 14.52 22.12 -5.15
C THR A 53 13.80 21.83 -3.83
N SER A 54 12.68 21.12 -3.89
CA SER A 54 11.93 20.68 -2.72
C SER A 54 11.28 19.31 -2.96
N LEU A 55 11.17 18.53 -1.89
CA LEU A 55 10.36 17.33 -1.82
C LEU A 55 9.25 17.57 -0.80
N VAL A 56 8.01 17.31 -1.17
CA VAL A 56 6.83 17.43 -0.31
C VAL A 56 6.12 16.10 -0.31
N GLY A 57 5.87 15.58 0.89
CA GLY A 57 5.24 14.29 1.11
C GLY A 57 3.74 14.30 0.85
N ASP A 58 3.13 13.12 0.94
CA ASP A 58 1.68 12.91 0.87
C ASP A 58 1.10 12.10 2.03
N ASN A 59 1.97 11.62 2.94
CA ASN A 59 1.52 10.92 4.14
C ASN A 59 1.24 11.91 5.27
N PHE A 60 0.04 11.83 5.83
CA PHE A 60 -0.37 12.72 6.90
C PHE A 60 0.37 12.41 8.20
N ILE A 61 1.02 13.43 8.75
CA ILE A 61 1.74 13.45 10.00
C ILE A 61 1.55 14.81 10.70
N THR A 62 1.94 14.89 11.96
CA THR A 62 2.14 16.17 12.65
C THR A 62 3.49 16.13 13.35
N THR A 63 3.93 17.25 13.90
CA THR A 63 5.15 17.27 14.73
C THR A 63 5.07 16.35 15.95
N ALA A 64 3.86 16.06 16.45
CA ALA A 64 3.64 15.16 17.58
C ALA A 64 3.62 13.67 17.20
N THR A 65 3.60 13.34 15.91
CA THR A 65 3.60 11.93 15.45
C THR A 65 4.89 11.24 15.88
N SER A 66 4.75 10.12 16.59
CA SER A 66 5.90 9.34 17.07
C SER A 66 6.68 8.70 15.92
N LEU A 67 8.00 8.63 16.12
CA LEU A 67 8.97 7.89 15.32
C LEU A 67 9.77 6.90 16.20
N ALA A 68 9.28 6.56 17.39
CA ALA A 68 10.01 5.73 18.35
C ALA A 68 10.34 4.31 17.83
N ASN A 69 9.63 3.85 16.80
CA ASN A 69 9.88 2.57 16.12
C ASN A 69 10.68 2.70 14.83
N ALA A 70 11.00 3.93 14.42
CA ALA A 70 11.85 4.13 13.26
C ALA A 70 13.25 3.56 13.55
N SER A 71 13.87 3.01 12.52
CA SER A 71 15.18 2.39 12.65
C SER A 71 16.02 2.60 11.41
N GLY A 72 17.32 2.28 11.54
CA GLY A 72 18.28 2.44 10.48
C GLY A 72 18.61 3.90 10.20
N LYS A 73 19.23 4.15 9.05
CA LYS A 73 19.70 5.48 8.66
C LYS A 73 19.21 5.83 7.27
N VAL A 74 18.87 7.10 7.07
CA VAL A 74 18.58 7.67 5.75
C VAL A 74 19.72 8.60 5.36
N LEU A 75 20.14 8.55 4.10
CA LEU A 75 21.11 9.49 3.55
C LEU A 75 20.37 10.60 2.80
N ILE A 76 20.50 11.83 3.30
CA ILE A 76 19.96 13.01 2.64
C ILE A 76 21.11 13.80 2.05
N GLY A 77 20.96 14.24 0.79
CA GLY A 77 21.95 15.02 0.07
C GLY A 77 21.38 16.33 -0.45
N VAL A 78 22.17 17.39 -0.33
CA VAL A 78 22.01 18.64 -1.04
C VAL A 78 23.03 18.67 -2.16
N VAL A 79 22.57 18.89 -3.39
CA VAL A 79 23.39 18.88 -4.60
C VAL A 79 23.15 20.13 -5.43
N ASP A 80 24.07 20.44 -6.34
CA ASP A 80 23.83 21.46 -7.36
C ASP A 80 22.91 20.94 -8.49
N ALA A 81 22.57 21.80 -9.46
CA ALA A 81 21.72 21.41 -10.59
C ALA A 81 22.36 20.33 -11.51
N SER A 82 23.67 20.14 -11.43
CA SER A 82 24.41 19.12 -12.18
C SER A 82 24.54 17.80 -11.41
N GLY A 83 24.07 17.75 -10.16
CA GLY A 83 24.16 16.58 -9.29
C GLY A 83 25.47 16.46 -8.51
N ASN A 84 26.32 17.50 -8.51
CA ASN A 84 27.51 17.51 -7.65
C ASN A 84 27.10 17.74 -6.20
N LEU A 85 27.79 17.06 -5.28
CA LEU A 85 27.52 17.21 -3.85
C LEU A 85 27.84 18.63 -3.36
N VAL A 86 26.90 19.21 -2.61
CA VAL A 86 27.12 20.41 -1.78
C VAL A 86 27.22 20.03 -0.30
N GLU A 87 26.27 19.24 0.20
CA GLU A 87 26.18 18.83 1.61
C GLU A 87 25.49 17.48 1.70
N ARG A 88 25.82 16.64 2.69
CA ARG A 88 25.09 15.40 2.97
C ARG A 88 25.13 15.12 4.44
N GLU A 89 24.11 14.40 4.92
CA GLU A 89 24.10 13.85 6.27
C GLU A 89 23.40 12.51 6.27
N PHE A 90 23.90 11.61 7.12
CA PHE A 90 23.16 10.43 7.53
C PHE A 90 22.32 10.80 8.76
N ILE A 91 21.00 10.67 8.62
CA ILE A 91 20.07 10.84 9.73
C ILE A 91 19.82 9.48 10.33
N ASP A 92 20.19 9.32 11.60
CA ASP A 92 20.07 8.07 12.34
C ASP A 92 18.70 8.00 13.02
N LEU A 93 17.77 7.28 12.42
CA LEU A 93 16.41 7.15 12.94
C LEU A 93 16.36 6.31 14.22
N SER A 94 17.39 5.51 14.48
CA SER A 94 17.57 4.77 15.74
C SER A 94 18.17 5.61 16.87
N ASN A 95 18.46 6.90 16.64
CA ASN A 95 19.01 7.77 17.67
C ASN A 95 17.95 8.01 18.77
N ALA A 96 18.34 7.81 20.04
CA ALA A 96 17.45 7.99 21.18
C ALA A 96 16.85 9.40 21.31
N ASN A 97 17.43 10.41 20.65
CA ASN A 97 16.91 11.77 20.61
C ASN A 97 15.90 12.00 19.48
N ILE A 98 15.75 11.08 18.51
CA ILE A 98 14.74 11.15 17.44
C ILE A 98 13.59 10.22 17.80
N THR A 99 12.59 10.76 18.49
CA THR A 99 11.43 9.99 19.00
C THR A 99 10.10 10.41 18.39
N SER A 100 10.06 11.57 17.72
CA SER A 100 8.90 12.14 17.05
C SER A 100 9.32 12.92 15.81
N VAL A 101 8.37 13.28 14.96
CA VAL A 101 8.60 14.18 13.84
C VAL A 101 9.19 15.51 14.32
N ALA A 102 8.76 16.07 15.46
CA ALA A 102 9.32 17.31 16.01
C ALA A 102 10.85 17.21 16.20
N THR A 103 11.31 16.14 16.85
CA THR A 103 12.75 15.90 17.10
C THR A 103 13.52 15.48 15.85
N LEU A 104 12.84 14.87 14.88
CA LEU A 104 13.42 14.62 13.55
C LEU A 104 13.70 15.94 12.83
N LEU A 105 12.82 16.94 12.96
CA LEU A 105 13.02 18.24 12.33
C LEU A 105 14.12 19.05 13.02
N THR A 106 14.03 19.26 14.33
CA THR A 106 14.92 20.17 15.09
C THR A 106 15.00 19.75 16.55
N ASN A 107 16.04 20.18 17.26
CA ASN A 107 16.24 19.96 18.70
C ASN A 107 16.43 18.48 19.08
N GLY A 108 16.93 17.66 18.15
CA GLY A 108 17.33 16.27 18.41
C GLY A 108 18.73 16.17 19.02
N ALA A 109 19.16 17.15 19.81
CA ALA A 109 20.55 17.27 20.31
C ALA A 109 21.61 17.15 19.19
N ASN A 110 21.44 17.93 18.11
CA ASN A 110 22.27 17.89 16.89
C ASN A 110 22.06 16.64 16.00
N ALA A 111 21.00 15.86 16.23
CA ALA A 111 20.64 14.72 15.39
C ALA A 111 19.50 15.02 14.40
N GLY A 112 18.68 16.05 14.65
CA GLY A 112 17.58 16.42 13.75
C GLY A 112 18.08 16.97 12.41
N ILE A 113 17.24 16.93 11.37
CA ILE A 113 17.59 17.36 10.02
C ILE A 113 18.05 18.82 10.01
N ASN A 114 17.27 19.73 10.60
CA ASN A 114 17.64 21.16 10.64
C ASN A 114 18.81 21.44 11.59
N ASP A 115 19.14 20.52 12.50
CA ASP A 115 20.30 20.69 13.37
C ASP A 115 21.60 20.35 12.61
N LYS A 116 21.52 19.42 11.65
CA LYS A 116 22.67 18.90 10.90
C LYS A 116 22.92 19.62 9.58
N PHE A 117 21.87 20.13 8.94
CA PHE A 117 21.99 20.78 7.63
C PHE A 117 22.09 22.30 7.73
N THR A 118 22.90 22.87 6.85
CA THR A 118 23.03 24.32 6.63
C THR A 118 22.32 24.78 5.35
N ASN A 119 22.21 23.91 4.34
CA ASN A 119 21.62 24.21 3.04
C ASN A 119 20.26 23.53 2.79
N LEU A 120 19.63 22.97 3.83
CA LEU A 120 18.34 22.29 3.76
C LEU A 120 17.47 22.72 4.95
N THR A 121 16.18 22.90 4.71
CA THR A 121 15.19 23.10 5.77
C THR A 121 14.09 22.05 5.65
N ALA A 122 13.84 21.35 6.75
CA ALA A 122 12.76 20.40 6.95
C ALA A 122 11.63 21.04 7.78
N SER A 123 10.38 20.81 7.39
CA SER A 123 9.19 21.31 8.10
C SER A 123 7.98 20.40 7.88
N VAL A 124 6.94 20.54 8.71
CA VAL A 124 5.60 20.02 8.41
C VAL A 124 4.76 21.17 7.87
N ASN A 125 4.17 21.00 6.69
CA ASN A 125 3.31 22.03 6.09
C ASN A 125 1.91 22.06 6.74
N SER A 126 1.05 22.99 6.30
CA SER A 126 -0.33 23.13 6.83
C SER A 126 -1.21 21.91 6.58
N ASP A 127 -0.88 21.09 5.58
CA ASP A 127 -1.65 19.90 5.21
C ASP A 127 -1.23 18.66 6.04
N GLY A 128 -0.20 18.79 6.88
CA GLY A 128 0.34 17.70 7.68
C GLY A 128 1.36 16.85 6.92
N ASN A 129 2.07 17.41 5.94
CA ASN A 129 3.03 16.66 5.14
C ASN A 129 4.46 17.13 5.43
N LEU A 130 5.41 16.19 5.47
CA LEU A 130 6.83 16.52 5.57
C LEU A 130 7.28 17.23 4.29
N SER A 131 7.97 18.37 4.45
CA SER A 131 8.58 19.12 3.36
C SER A 131 10.06 19.31 3.62
N LEU A 132 10.88 18.99 2.62
CA LEU A 132 12.31 19.29 2.58
C LEU A 132 12.55 20.32 1.48
N VAL A 133 13.20 21.43 1.81
CA VAL A 133 13.45 22.54 0.89
C VAL A 133 14.94 22.87 0.90
N ALA A 134 15.59 22.76 -0.25
CA ALA A 134 16.98 23.16 -0.42
C ALA A 134 17.10 24.69 -0.49
N SER A 135 18.16 25.24 0.08
CA SER A 135 18.41 26.69 0.10
C SER A 135 18.96 27.19 -1.24
N GLY A 136 18.54 28.39 -1.64
CA GLY A 136 19.06 29.07 -2.84
C GLY A 136 18.82 28.29 -4.13
N SER A 137 19.87 28.05 -4.91
CA SER A 137 19.82 27.28 -6.16
C SER A 137 20.17 25.81 -5.99
N ASN A 138 20.28 25.31 -4.76
CA ASN A 138 20.60 23.91 -4.50
C ASN A 138 19.36 23.02 -4.75
N ARG A 139 19.58 21.71 -4.75
CA ARG A 139 18.58 20.67 -4.93
C ARG A 139 18.67 19.64 -3.81
N VAL A 140 17.58 18.92 -3.57
CA VAL A 140 17.50 17.88 -2.54
C VAL A 140 17.35 16.51 -3.19
N THR A 141 18.00 15.51 -2.60
CA THR A 141 17.90 14.10 -2.96
C THR A 141 17.96 13.23 -1.72
N ILE A 142 17.32 12.08 -1.78
CA ILE A 142 17.27 11.11 -0.67
C ILE A 142 17.74 9.76 -1.20
N ASN A 143 18.43 9.03 -0.34
CA ASN A 143 18.68 7.62 -0.49
C ASN A 143 18.20 6.94 0.78
N GLU A 144 17.24 6.04 0.63
CA GLU A 144 16.59 5.32 1.73
C GLU A 144 17.59 4.58 2.62
N PHE A 145 18.72 4.16 2.06
CA PHE A 145 19.79 3.45 2.74
C PHE A 145 19.25 2.27 3.57
N THR A 146 19.31 2.33 4.91
CA THR A 146 18.78 1.28 5.80
C THR A 146 17.54 1.72 6.57
N SER A 147 16.98 2.90 6.24
CA SER A 147 15.84 3.46 6.96
C SER A 147 14.62 2.54 6.89
N SER A 148 13.97 2.40 8.04
CA SER A 148 12.69 1.73 8.18
C SER A 148 11.81 2.54 9.12
N VAL A 149 10.62 2.92 8.64
CA VAL A 149 9.61 3.67 9.39
C VAL A 149 8.28 2.95 9.21
N SER A 150 7.55 2.78 10.31
CA SER A 150 6.30 2.02 10.33
C SER A 150 5.14 2.89 10.79
N GLY A 151 4.08 2.88 9.99
CA GLY A 151 2.78 3.45 10.33
C GLY A 151 1.68 2.75 9.54
N ALA A 152 0.42 3.09 9.83
CA ALA A 152 -0.70 2.50 9.10
C ALA A 152 -0.56 2.76 7.59
N ASN A 153 -0.98 1.79 6.79
CA ASN A 153 -0.75 1.66 5.34
C ASN A 153 0.69 1.37 4.91
N LYS A 154 1.70 1.77 5.69
CA LYS A 154 3.12 1.69 5.33
C LYS A 154 3.97 1.08 6.45
N PRO A 155 3.80 -0.22 6.77
CA PRO A 155 4.70 -0.90 7.67
C PRO A 155 6.07 -1.14 7.00
N ASP A 156 7.15 -0.92 7.73
CA ASP A 156 8.53 -1.19 7.32
C ASP A 156 8.92 -0.53 5.98
N SER A 157 8.46 0.72 5.79
CA SER A 157 8.76 1.53 4.61
C SER A 157 10.07 2.31 4.77
N GLY A 158 10.76 2.59 3.66
CA GLY A 158 11.87 3.55 3.66
C GLY A 158 11.41 4.94 4.07
N PHE A 159 12.32 5.81 4.49
CA PHE A 159 12.03 7.19 4.88
C PHE A 159 11.23 7.98 3.82
N SER A 160 11.70 8.03 2.58
CA SER A 160 11.03 8.75 1.49
C SER A 160 9.69 8.09 1.12
N ASP A 161 9.63 6.77 1.08
CA ASP A 161 8.40 6.00 0.84
C ASP A 161 7.34 6.25 1.94
N PHE A 162 7.73 6.21 3.21
CA PHE A 162 6.85 6.46 4.36
C PHE A 162 6.23 7.85 4.29
N PHE A 163 7.07 8.90 4.17
CA PHE A 163 6.59 10.28 4.08
C PHE A 163 5.98 10.64 2.71
N GLY A 164 6.24 9.84 1.67
CA GLY A 164 5.74 10.05 0.31
C GLY A 164 6.49 11.14 -0.48
N LEU A 165 7.77 11.37 -0.17
CA LEU A 165 8.53 12.52 -0.67
C LEU A 165 8.83 12.45 -2.17
N ASN A 166 8.93 11.24 -2.74
CA ASN A 166 9.20 11.02 -4.15
C ASN A 166 8.26 9.97 -4.77
N ASN A 167 6.96 10.06 -4.49
CA ASN A 167 5.97 9.14 -5.05
C ASN A 167 5.77 9.36 -6.57
N LEU A 168 5.69 8.25 -7.32
CA LEU A 168 5.32 8.22 -8.74
C LEU A 168 3.81 8.33 -8.93
N TYR A 169 3.06 7.55 -8.15
CA TYR A 169 1.61 7.52 -8.12
C TYR A 169 1.09 8.21 -6.86
N VAL A 170 0.07 9.05 -7.06
CA VAL A 170 -0.64 9.73 -5.98
C VAL A 170 -2.13 9.43 -6.08
N SER A 171 -2.82 9.54 -4.96
CA SER A 171 -4.27 9.45 -4.86
C SER A 171 -4.74 10.46 -3.82
N THR A 172 -5.91 11.06 -4.05
CA THR A 172 -6.55 11.90 -3.03
C THR A 172 -7.11 10.98 -1.96
N GLU A 173 -6.37 10.79 -0.88
CA GLU A 173 -6.75 9.96 0.26
C GLU A 173 -7.09 10.85 1.45
N SER A 174 -8.17 10.52 2.14
CA SER A 174 -8.48 11.11 3.44
C SER A 174 -7.92 10.18 4.52
N PHE A 175 -7.13 10.74 5.43
CA PHE A 175 -6.55 10.02 6.57
C PHE A 175 -7.47 10.10 7.79
N ASN A 176 -8.77 10.20 7.56
CA ASN A 176 -9.79 10.30 8.61
C ASN A 176 -10.44 8.95 8.96
N THR A 177 -10.16 7.91 8.17
CA THR A 177 -10.64 6.55 8.39
C THR A 177 -9.57 5.54 7.98
N TYR A 178 -9.33 4.56 8.85
CA TYR A 178 -8.47 3.41 8.60
C TYR A 178 -9.25 2.12 8.77
N ARG A 179 -8.98 1.11 7.93
CA ARG A 179 -9.56 -0.23 8.03
C ARG A 179 -8.50 -1.31 8.01
N SER A 180 -8.73 -2.37 8.78
CA SER A 180 -7.94 -3.59 8.69
C SER A 180 -8.30 -4.38 7.43
N SER A 181 -7.46 -5.34 7.09
CA SER A 181 -7.83 -6.47 6.24
C SER A 181 -8.98 -7.27 6.86
N ALA A 182 -9.71 -7.97 6.01
CA ALA A 182 -10.82 -8.82 6.43
C ALA A 182 -10.32 -10.05 7.18
N VAL A 183 -11.01 -10.41 8.27
CA VAL A 183 -10.75 -11.62 9.05
C VAL A 183 -12.03 -12.44 9.18
N LYS A 184 -11.89 -13.77 9.16
CA LYS A 184 -13.03 -14.71 9.23
C LYS A 184 -13.71 -14.76 10.60
N SER A 185 -13.02 -14.30 11.64
CA SER A 185 -13.50 -14.38 13.01
C SER A 185 -13.07 -13.15 13.78
N LYS A 186 -14.04 -12.50 14.44
CA LYS A 186 -13.80 -11.38 15.34
C LYS A 186 -13.29 -11.81 16.73
N THR A 187 -13.44 -13.09 17.08
CA THR A 187 -13.10 -13.65 18.40
C THR A 187 -11.87 -14.56 18.39
N SER A 188 -11.25 -14.78 17.22
CA SER A 188 -9.99 -15.52 17.14
C SER A 188 -8.82 -14.59 17.44
N ALA A 189 -7.79 -15.11 18.10
CA ALA A 189 -6.56 -14.38 18.34
C ALA A 189 -5.97 -13.88 17.01
N LEU A 190 -5.71 -12.58 16.93
CA LEU A 190 -5.17 -11.93 15.74
C LEU A 190 -3.74 -11.46 15.96
N ILE A 191 -3.43 -10.97 17.16
CA ILE A 191 -2.14 -10.36 17.47
C ILE A 191 -1.14 -11.37 18.02
N THR A 192 0.07 -11.43 17.45
CA THR A 192 1.15 -12.27 17.97
C THR A 192 1.97 -11.56 19.03
N THR A 193 2.34 -10.28 18.80
CA THR A 193 3.20 -9.51 19.72
C THR A 193 2.50 -8.25 20.19
N GLY A 194 2.35 -8.10 21.51
CA GLY A 194 1.76 -6.89 22.10
C GLY A 194 2.63 -5.65 21.91
N GLY A 195 2.02 -4.48 22.01
CA GLY A 195 2.68 -3.21 21.79
C GLY A 195 1.77 -2.03 22.13
N THR A 196 2.14 -0.85 21.64
CA THR A 196 1.37 0.39 21.85
C THR A 196 1.12 1.05 20.51
N VAL A 197 -0.14 1.34 20.19
CA VAL A 197 -0.49 2.17 19.03
C VAL A 197 -0.73 3.60 19.49
N GLN A 198 -0.17 4.56 18.78
CA GLN A 198 -0.38 5.98 19.00
C GLN A 198 -1.20 6.58 17.86
N PHE A 199 -2.23 7.31 18.24
CA PHE A 199 -3.04 8.15 17.38
C PHE A 199 -2.60 9.60 17.53
N THR A 200 -2.44 10.30 16.40
CA THR A 200 -2.11 11.73 16.41
C THR A 200 -3.10 12.49 15.53
N THR A 201 -3.95 13.32 16.13
CA THR A 201 -4.94 14.13 15.40
C THR A 201 -4.29 15.33 14.72
N SER A 202 -5.00 15.96 13.78
CA SER A 202 -4.55 17.19 13.09
C SER A 202 -4.23 18.37 14.01
N GLY A 203 -4.84 18.44 15.20
CA GLY A 203 -4.47 19.42 16.23
C GLY A 203 -3.15 19.12 16.93
N GLY A 204 -2.47 18.01 16.62
CA GLY A 204 -1.27 17.54 17.30
C GLY A 204 -1.54 16.82 18.63
N ASN A 205 -2.80 16.57 18.99
CA ASN A 205 -3.13 15.81 20.20
C ASN A 205 -2.82 14.32 19.98
N THR A 206 -2.15 13.71 20.94
CA THR A 206 -1.77 12.30 20.91
C THR A 206 -2.59 11.47 21.90
N SER A 207 -2.90 10.23 21.51
CA SER A 207 -3.52 9.23 22.38
C SER A 207 -2.88 7.88 22.13
N SER A 208 -2.31 7.27 23.16
CA SER A 208 -1.67 5.95 23.06
C SER A 208 -2.53 4.87 23.70
N VAL A 209 -2.66 3.72 23.04
CA VAL A 209 -3.41 2.56 23.51
C VAL A 209 -2.53 1.32 23.46
N ASN A 210 -2.48 0.60 24.58
CA ASN A 210 -1.77 -0.67 24.67
C ASN A 210 -2.65 -1.81 24.15
N TYR A 211 -2.05 -2.73 23.44
CA TYR A 211 -2.64 -3.99 23.03
C TYR A 211 -1.68 -5.15 23.33
N THR A 212 -2.18 -6.37 23.39
CA THR A 212 -1.46 -7.53 23.91
C THR A 212 -1.50 -8.69 22.93
N ALA A 213 -0.54 -9.61 23.05
CA ALA A 213 -0.58 -10.87 22.36
C ALA A 213 -1.92 -11.60 22.61
N ASN A 214 -2.43 -12.25 21.57
CA ASN A 214 -3.73 -12.90 21.50
C ASN A 214 -4.95 -11.97 21.51
N ASP A 215 -4.78 -10.64 21.40
CA ASP A 215 -5.92 -9.77 21.20
C ASP A 215 -6.69 -10.17 19.93
N THR A 216 -8.00 -10.26 20.10
CA THR A 216 -8.97 -10.51 19.04
C THR A 216 -9.46 -9.18 18.45
N LEU A 217 -10.19 -9.21 17.33
CA LEU A 217 -10.80 -7.99 16.76
C LEU A 217 -11.76 -7.30 17.75
N ASP A 218 -12.53 -8.08 18.52
CA ASP A 218 -13.41 -7.57 19.58
C ASP A 218 -12.61 -6.92 20.73
N ASN A 219 -11.45 -7.48 21.10
CA ASN A 219 -10.58 -6.87 22.11
C ASN A 219 -9.97 -5.56 21.60
N LEU A 220 -9.47 -5.55 20.36
CA LEU A 220 -8.90 -4.37 19.73
C LEU A 220 -9.95 -3.26 19.61
N LYS A 221 -11.16 -3.54 19.12
CA LYS A 221 -12.25 -2.56 19.09
C LYS A 221 -12.46 -1.91 20.47
N THR A 222 -12.54 -2.74 21.52
CA THR A 222 -12.78 -2.25 22.89
C THR A 222 -11.62 -1.37 23.38
N LYS A 223 -10.37 -1.83 23.20
CA LYS A 223 -9.17 -1.10 23.63
C LYS A 223 -9.00 0.21 22.86
N LEU A 224 -9.11 0.17 21.54
CA LEU A 224 -8.85 1.33 20.67
C LEU A 224 -9.93 2.40 20.80
N THR A 225 -11.15 2.05 21.20
CA THR A 225 -12.20 3.05 21.54
C THR A 225 -11.84 3.89 22.78
N ALA A 226 -10.86 3.47 23.59
CA ALA A 226 -10.37 4.28 24.70
C ALA A 226 -9.49 5.45 24.23
N ALA A 227 -9.09 5.49 22.95
CA ALA A 227 -8.34 6.61 22.40
C ALA A 227 -9.20 7.87 22.29
N THR A 228 -8.66 9.01 22.71
CA THR A 228 -9.40 10.28 22.62
C THR A 228 -9.52 10.74 21.17
N GLY A 229 -10.75 11.02 20.71
CA GLY A 229 -11.03 11.52 19.36
C GLY A 229 -11.07 10.43 18.27
N ILE A 230 -10.97 9.15 18.64
CA ILE A 230 -10.98 8.03 17.71
C ILE A 230 -12.07 7.04 18.11
N THR A 231 -12.96 6.73 17.17
CA THR A 231 -13.97 5.70 17.32
C THR A 231 -13.53 4.42 16.60
N ALA A 232 -13.49 3.29 17.33
CA ALA A 232 -13.22 1.97 16.76
C ALA A 232 -14.51 1.15 16.62
N THR A 233 -14.76 0.63 15.43
CA THR A 233 -15.94 -0.19 15.11
C THR A 233 -15.55 -1.46 14.37
N ILE A 234 -16.43 -2.46 14.39
CA ILE A 234 -16.28 -3.66 13.55
C ILE A 234 -17.35 -3.60 12.47
N ILE A 235 -16.90 -3.74 11.22
CA ILE A 235 -17.76 -3.84 10.04
C ILE A 235 -17.89 -5.32 9.68
N SER A 236 -19.10 -5.72 9.31
CA SER A 236 -19.39 -7.07 8.80
C SER A 236 -19.54 -7.00 7.28
N ASP A 237 -18.63 -7.66 6.57
CA ASP A 237 -18.61 -7.73 5.11
C ASP A 237 -19.06 -9.13 4.65
N GLY A 238 -20.33 -9.45 4.87
CA GLY A 238 -20.82 -10.82 4.69
C GLY A 238 -20.35 -11.73 5.83
N SER A 239 -19.54 -12.74 5.54
CA SER A 239 -19.00 -13.69 6.52
C SER A 239 -17.70 -13.25 7.20
N GLU A 240 -17.15 -12.10 6.81
CA GLU A 240 -15.88 -11.59 7.32
C GLU A 240 -16.06 -10.27 8.07
N PHE A 241 -15.04 -9.90 8.82
CA PHE A 241 -15.04 -8.75 9.72
C PHE A 241 -13.82 -7.86 9.50
N ARG A 242 -14.01 -6.55 9.59
CA ARG A 242 -12.91 -5.57 9.56
C ARG A 242 -13.01 -4.63 10.75
N LEU A 243 -11.87 -4.27 11.33
CA LEU A 243 -11.76 -3.15 12.25
C LEU A 243 -11.77 -1.86 11.42
N GLN A 244 -12.60 -0.90 11.80
CA GLN A 244 -12.56 0.47 11.29
C GLN A 244 -12.24 1.43 12.43
N LEU A 245 -11.26 2.31 12.21
CA LEU A 245 -10.94 3.45 13.05
C LEU A 245 -11.35 4.72 12.32
N THR A 246 -12.09 5.60 12.97
CA THR A 246 -12.54 6.88 12.40
C THR A 246 -12.27 7.99 13.40
N GLU A 247 -11.75 9.12 12.92
CA GLU A 247 -11.61 10.33 13.76
C GLU A 247 -12.96 11.02 13.91
N ASP A 248 -13.30 11.39 15.14
CA ASP A 248 -14.66 11.80 15.52
C ASP A 248 -15.11 13.12 14.87
N SER A 249 -14.16 13.99 14.50
CA SER A 249 -14.40 15.28 13.86
C SER A 249 -14.34 15.22 12.32
N GLY A 250 -13.99 14.05 11.75
CA GLY A 250 -13.80 13.85 10.31
C GLY A 250 -12.47 14.38 9.76
N ASN A 251 -11.54 14.82 10.62
CA ASN A 251 -10.23 15.33 10.23
C ASN A 251 -9.22 14.20 10.02
N ASN A 252 -8.10 14.52 9.39
CA ASN A 252 -6.99 13.58 9.25
C ASN A 252 -6.33 13.30 10.61
N PHE A 253 -5.90 12.05 10.80
CA PHE A 253 -5.08 11.61 11.92
C PHE A 253 -4.03 10.62 11.45
N ALA A 254 -2.89 10.56 12.14
CA ALA A 254 -1.84 9.59 11.91
C ALA A 254 -1.96 8.42 12.89
N VAL A 255 -1.63 7.21 12.42
CA VAL A 255 -1.60 6.00 13.24
C VAL A 255 -0.22 5.37 13.10
N VAL A 256 0.50 5.30 14.22
CA VAL A 256 1.83 4.70 14.29
C VAL A 256 1.90 3.71 15.43
N GLU A 257 2.69 2.67 15.27
CA GLU A 257 3.03 1.79 16.38
C GLU A 257 4.28 2.28 17.09
N THR A 258 4.34 1.98 18.38
CA THR A 258 5.48 2.25 19.27
C THR A 258 5.78 0.98 20.08
N GLY A 259 7.06 0.69 20.29
CA GLY A 259 7.55 -0.58 20.80
C GLY A 259 7.59 -1.70 19.75
N SER A 260 7.97 -2.91 20.16
CA SER A 260 8.18 -4.06 19.26
C SER A 260 6.90 -4.80 18.85
N GLY A 261 5.78 -4.09 18.71
CA GLY A 261 4.47 -4.70 18.47
C GLY A 261 4.15 -4.96 16.99
N THR A 262 3.11 -5.75 16.72
CA THR A 262 2.79 -6.29 15.37
C THR A 262 1.38 -5.94 14.86
N LEU A 263 0.69 -4.96 15.44
CA LEU A 263 -0.70 -4.63 15.09
C LEU A 263 -0.83 -4.24 13.62
N LEU A 264 0.00 -3.34 13.09
CA LEU A 264 -0.15 -2.83 11.72
C LEU A 264 0.19 -3.88 10.68
N THR A 265 1.22 -4.67 10.91
CA THR A 265 1.64 -5.76 9.99
C THR A 265 0.62 -6.89 9.97
N GLU A 266 0.03 -7.26 11.11
CA GLU A 266 -0.93 -8.37 11.20
C GLU A 266 -2.35 -7.99 10.82
N THR A 267 -2.78 -6.76 11.14
CA THR A 267 -4.12 -6.28 10.76
C THR A 267 -4.17 -5.73 9.35
N GLY A 268 -3.02 -5.36 8.76
CA GLY A 268 -2.98 -4.67 7.47
C GLY A 268 -3.71 -3.33 7.49
N LEU A 269 -3.77 -2.68 8.66
CA LEU A 269 -4.50 -1.43 8.89
C LEU A 269 -4.00 -0.36 7.92
N ARG A 270 -4.91 0.16 7.09
CA ARG A 270 -4.62 1.13 6.04
C ARG A 270 -5.74 2.14 5.92
N ASN A 271 -5.45 3.30 5.36
CA ASN A 271 -6.46 4.32 5.13
C ASN A 271 -7.53 3.83 4.13
N ASP A 272 -8.71 4.44 4.14
CA ASP A 272 -9.82 4.03 3.29
C ASP A 272 -9.50 4.16 1.79
N TYR A 273 -9.29 3.01 1.15
CA TYR A 273 -8.91 2.90 -0.27
C TYR A 273 -10.11 2.51 -1.16
N ARG A 274 -11.34 2.49 -0.66
CA ARG A 274 -12.51 2.23 -1.53
C ARG A 274 -12.59 3.28 -2.64
N GLY A 275 -12.74 2.83 -3.87
CA GLY A 275 -12.69 3.64 -5.09
C GLY A 275 -11.32 4.23 -5.42
N ILE A 276 -10.23 3.77 -4.81
CA ILE A 276 -8.86 4.20 -5.13
C ILE A 276 -8.51 3.93 -6.59
N SER A 277 -9.08 2.89 -7.21
CA SER A 277 -8.91 2.58 -8.63
C SER A 277 -9.30 3.76 -9.55
N ASN A 278 -10.25 4.59 -9.10
CA ASN A 278 -10.72 5.78 -9.82
C ASN A 278 -9.96 7.06 -9.46
N ARG A 279 -9.07 7.02 -8.46
CA ARG A 279 -8.36 8.19 -7.91
C ARG A 279 -6.84 8.13 -8.11
N VAL A 280 -6.27 6.95 -8.34
CA VAL A 280 -4.83 6.79 -8.59
C VAL A 280 -4.48 7.44 -9.91
N LYS A 281 -3.44 8.27 -9.88
CA LYS A 281 -2.88 8.92 -11.06
C LYS A 281 -1.37 9.07 -10.90
N VAL A 282 -0.67 9.15 -12.03
CA VAL A 282 0.72 9.59 -12.04
C VAL A 282 0.77 11.03 -11.50
N ARG A 283 1.76 11.33 -10.67
CA ARG A 283 1.96 12.68 -10.12
C ARG A 283 2.05 13.70 -11.26
N SER A 284 1.34 14.81 -11.13
CA SER A 284 1.11 15.73 -12.26
C SER A 284 2.40 16.36 -12.79
N ASP A 285 3.33 16.67 -11.90
CA ASP A 285 4.67 17.18 -12.25
C ASP A 285 5.48 16.16 -13.07
N ILE A 286 5.41 14.87 -12.73
CA ILE A 286 6.02 13.78 -13.50
C ILE A 286 5.35 13.63 -14.86
N SER A 287 4.02 13.65 -14.90
CA SER A 287 3.27 13.55 -16.16
C SER A 287 3.55 14.72 -17.11
N SER A 288 3.87 15.89 -16.57
CA SER A 288 4.22 17.08 -17.34
C SER A 288 5.70 17.13 -17.73
N ASN A 289 6.56 16.46 -16.96
CA ASN A 289 8.00 16.49 -17.14
C ASN A 289 8.64 15.19 -16.64
N ASN A 290 9.07 14.38 -17.60
CA ASN A 290 9.71 13.08 -17.34
C ASN A 290 11.05 13.20 -16.60
N PHE A 291 11.67 14.38 -16.49
CA PHE A 291 12.86 14.59 -15.66
C PHE A 291 12.61 14.39 -14.16
N ASN A 292 11.35 14.44 -13.73
CA ASN A 292 10.97 14.13 -12.35
C ASN A 292 10.85 12.62 -12.08
N LEU A 293 10.97 11.76 -13.11
CA LEU A 293 11.13 10.32 -12.92
C LEU A 293 12.49 10.05 -12.28
N ALA A 294 12.52 9.12 -11.32
CA ALA A 294 13.73 8.74 -10.63
C ALA A 294 14.74 8.06 -11.57
N SER A 295 15.68 8.84 -12.11
CA SER A 295 16.73 8.42 -13.04
C SER A 295 18.14 8.58 -12.48
N GLY A 296 18.27 9.21 -11.31
CA GLY A 296 19.52 9.36 -10.57
C GLY A 296 19.45 8.71 -9.19
N LYS A 297 20.61 8.39 -8.61
CA LYS A 297 20.75 7.88 -7.24
C LYS A 297 21.91 8.55 -6.52
N LEU A 298 21.68 8.99 -5.29
CA LEU A 298 22.73 9.54 -4.42
C LEU A 298 23.68 8.45 -3.96
N GLN A 299 24.98 8.67 -4.18
CA GLN A 299 26.01 7.65 -3.99
C GLN A 299 26.80 7.83 -2.69
N SER A 300 27.15 6.70 -2.10
CA SER A 300 27.98 6.51 -0.91
C SER A 300 28.74 5.18 -0.98
N SER A 301 29.18 4.80 -2.19
CA SER A 301 29.93 3.58 -2.49
C SER A 301 31.45 3.75 -2.44
N THR A 302 31.94 4.94 -2.09
CA THR A 302 33.37 5.29 -2.06
C THR A 302 33.59 6.34 -1.00
N PHE A 303 34.56 6.07 -0.13
CA PHE A 303 35.00 6.95 0.94
C PHE A 303 36.51 7.20 0.82
N SER A 304 36.95 8.36 1.29
CA SER A 304 38.36 8.70 1.42
C SER A 304 38.63 9.25 2.82
N SER A 305 39.76 8.87 3.41
CA SER A 305 40.26 9.52 4.62
C SER A 305 40.81 10.92 4.31
N GLU A 306 41.07 11.69 5.36
CA GLU A 306 41.93 12.87 5.24
C GLU A 306 43.31 12.51 4.68
N ASN A 307 43.89 13.47 3.94
CA ASN A 307 45.25 13.38 3.43
C ASN A 307 46.27 13.35 4.57
N GLN A 308 47.16 12.36 4.53
CA GLN A 308 48.29 12.17 5.43
C GLN A 308 49.60 12.40 4.69
N THR A 309 50.63 12.83 5.39
CA THR A 309 51.95 13.12 4.81
C THR A 309 52.76 11.86 4.45
N SER A 310 52.32 10.68 4.91
CA SER A 310 52.98 9.40 4.66
C SER A 310 51.99 8.23 4.73
N SER A 311 52.17 7.22 3.87
CA SER A 311 51.36 5.99 3.85
C SER A 311 51.84 4.90 4.81
N SER A 312 53.10 4.98 5.26
CA SER A 312 53.77 3.95 6.06
C SER A 312 54.18 4.42 7.46
N SER A 313 54.14 5.73 7.71
CA SER A 313 54.34 6.27 9.07
C SER A 313 53.19 5.85 9.97
N THR A 314 53.51 5.66 11.26
CA THR A 314 52.50 5.28 12.25
C THR A 314 51.50 6.41 12.48
N PHE A 315 50.27 6.07 12.84
CA PHE A 315 49.24 7.03 13.19
C PHE A 315 49.66 7.95 14.35
N ALA A 316 50.46 7.44 15.31
CA ALA A 316 51.10 8.26 16.34
C ALA A 316 51.97 9.37 15.74
N ALA A 317 52.79 9.06 14.74
CA ALA A 317 53.65 10.03 14.08
C ALA A 317 52.86 11.04 13.22
N LEU A 318 51.66 10.66 12.78
CA LEU A 318 50.73 11.49 12.02
C LEU A 318 49.73 12.25 12.91
N GLY A 319 49.85 12.15 14.25
CA GLY A 319 48.95 12.82 15.19
C GLY A 319 47.53 12.25 15.20
N LYS A 320 47.34 11.02 14.75
CA LYS A 320 46.05 10.31 14.72
C LYS A 320 45.93 9.40 15.96
N SER A 321 44.74 9.38 16.55
CA SER A 321 44.43 8.55 17.73
C SER A 321 44.09 7.13 17.32
N ALA A 322 44.13 6.19 18.26
CA ALA A 322 43.54 4.87 18.02
C ALA A 322 42.02 5.01 17.87
N GLY A 323 41.42 4.16 17.04
CA GLY A 323 39.99 4.23 16.77
C GLY A 323 39.45 3.00 16.05
N THR A 324 38.19 3.12 15.63
CA THR A 324 37.46 2.08 14.93
C THR A 324 36.79 2.69 13.71
N LEU A 325 36.99 2.05 12.55
CA LEU A 325 36.15 2.25 11.38
C LEU A 325 34.97 1.28 11.49
N ALA A 326 33.78 1.79 11.77
CA ALA A 326 32.55 1.01 11.79
C ALA A 326 31.83 1.14 10.44
N PHE A 327 31.56 0.01 9.82
CA PHE A 327 30.92 -0.12 8.52
C PHE A 327 29.48 -0.55 8.72
N THR A 328 28.54 0.21 8.16
CA THR A 328 27.15 -0.22 7.97
C THR A 328 26.95 -0.49 6.48
N ILE A 329 26.75 -1.76 6.11
CA ILE A 329 26.62 -2.18 4.71
C ILE A 329 25.14 -2.22 4.32
N ASP A 330 24.33 -2.85 5.16
CA ASP A 330 22.88 -2.91 5.01
C ASP A 330 22.21 -2.94 6.39
N SER A 331 20.88 -3.17 6.44
CA SER A 331 20.11 -3.18 7.69
C SER A 331 20.48 -4.31 8.66
N SER A 332 21.20 -5.33 8.19
CA SER A 332 21.57 -6.55 8.91
C SER A 332 23.08 -6.80 8.96
N THR A 333 23.85 -6.19 8.07
CA THR A 333 25.28 -6.45 7.90
C THR A 333 26.11 -5.24 8.34
N THR A 334 26.94 -5.45 9.35
CA THR A 334 27.92 -4.46 9.84
C THR A 334 29.30 -5.10 9.99
N ALA A 335 30.35 -4.30 9.88
CA ALA A 335 31.72 -4.72 10.18
C ALA A 335 32.46 -3.64 10.97
N SER A 336 33.54 -3.99 11.65
CA SER A 336 34.37 -3.03 12.38
C SER A 336 35.84 -3.37 12.24
N ILE A 337 36.64 -2.36 11.93
CA ILE A 337 38.09 -2.46 11.83
C ILE A 337 38.71 -1.52 12.85
N ASN A 338 39.36 -2.09 13.86
CA ASN A 338 40.11 -1.32 14.84
C ASN A 338 41.50 -0.99 14.30
N TYR A 339 41.98 0.21 14.61
CA TYR A 339 43.35 0.62 14.33
C TYR A 339 43.98 1.27 15.56
N ALA A 340 45.21 0.90 15.85
CA ALA A 340 46.01 1.44 16.94
C ALA A 340 46.89 2.60 16.45
N THR A 341 47.43 3.38 17.38
CA THR A 341 48.38 4.46 17.04
C THR A 341 49.68 3.94 16.41
N GLY A 342 49.98 2.63 16.55
CA GLY A 342 51.10 1.97 15.88
C GLY A 342 50.83 1.56 14.43
N ASP A 343 49.58 1.60 13.96
CA ASP A 343 49.21 1.26 12.59
C ASP A 343 49.53 2.39 11.62
N SER A 344 49.44 2.11 10.32
CA SER A 344 49.61 3.05 9.22
C SER A 344 48.43 2.92 8.25
N LEU A 345 48.32 3.83 7.27
CA LEU A 345 47.33 3.69 6.19
C LEU A 345 47.49 2.36 5.45
N THR A 346 48.72 1.90 5.25
CA THR A 346 49.01 0.64 4.55
C THR A 346 48.56 -0.58 5.34
N THR A 347 48.81 -0.62 6.66
CA THR A 347 48.36 -1.75 7.50
C THR A 347 46.84 -1.74 7.67
N LEU A 348 46.23 -0.55 7.77
CA LEU A 348 44.78 -0.41 7.82
C LEU A 348 44.09 -0.87 6.52
N ALA A 349 44.63 -0.51 5.36
CA ALA A 349 44.11 -1.00 4.07
C ALA A 349 44.15 -2.53 3.99
N ALA A 350 45.25 -3.15 4.43
CA ALA A 350 45.38 -4.61 4.49
C ALA A 350 44.38 -5.24 5.50
N ALA A 351 44.14 -4.59 6.65
CA ALA A 351 43.16 -5.04 7.63
C ALA A 351 41.73 -5.01 7.06
N ILE A 352 41.37 -3.97 6.31
CA ILE A 352 40.08 -3.89 5.60
C ILE A 352 39.97 -5.02 4.56
N ASN A 353 40.98 -5.18 3.70
CA ASN A 353 40.96 -6.17 2.61
C ASN A 353 40.98 -7.64 3.09
N SER A 354 41.45 -7.89 4.31
CA SER A 354 41.44 -9.23 4.91
C SER A 354 40.16 -9.54 5.70
N ASN A 355 39.27 -8.56 5.88
CA ASN A 355 38.00 -8.78 6.56
C ASN A 355 37.01 -9.52 5.64
N ALA A 356 36.57 -10.70 6.08
CA ALA A 356 35.69 -11.56 5.29
C ALA A 356 34.32 -10.92 4.97
N THR A 357 33.73 -10.19 5.93
CA THR A 357 32.45 -9.49 5.75
C THR A 357 32.57 -8.40 4.69
N LEU A 358 33.60 -7.55 4.78
CA LEU A 358 33.85 -6.49 3.80
C LEU A 358 34.17 -7.06 2.42
N SER A 359 34.99 -8.12 2.35
CA SER A 359 35.33 -8.79 1.09
C SER A 359 34.11 -9.44 0.42
N THR A 360 33.21 -10.06 1.19
CA THR A 360 31.95 -10.63 0.68
C THR A 360 31.02 -9.53 0.16
N ALA A 361 31.00 -8.38 0.83
CA ALA A 361 30.31 -7.18 0.36
C ALA A 361 31.03 -6.45 -0.79
N GLN A 362 32.16 -6.98 -1.31
CA GLN A 362 32.97 -6.35 -2.36
C GLN A 362 33.54 -4.97 -1.99
N ILE A 363 33.66 -4.70 -0.67
CA ILE A 363 34.29 -3.50 -0.14
C ILE A 363 35.79 -3.76 0.02
N SER A 364 36.59 -2.90 -0.60
CA SER A 364 38.05 -2.96 -0.56
C SER A 364 38.64 -1.59 -0.27
N ALA A 365 39.88 -1.59 0.21
CA ALA A 365 40.63 -0.39 0.52
C ALA A 365 41.97 -0.36 -0.21
N GLU A 366 42.36 0.82 -0.66
CA GLU A 366 43.65 1.09 -1.28
C GLU A 366 44.20 2.40 -0.72
N VAL A 367 45.53 2.47 -0.55
CA VAL A 367 46.20 3.73 -0.25
C VAL A 367 46.53 4.42 -1.55
N ILE A 368 45.94 5.59 -1.79
CA ILE A 368 46.15 6.36 -3.01
C ILE A 368 47.00 7.61 -2.73
N ALA A 369 47.81 7.99 -3.70
CA ALA A 369 48.54 9.25 -3.65
C ALA A 369 47.62 10.42 -4.04
N SER A 370 47.66 11.50 -3.25
CA SER A 370 46.96 12.77 -3.49
C SER A 370 47.99 13.90 -3.51
N GLY A 371 48.60 14.14 -4.67
CA GLY A 371 49.77 15.01 -4.79
C GLY A 371 50.97 14.45 -4.02
N SER A 372 51.50 15.22 -3.05
CA SER A 372 52.57 14.77 -2.14
C SER A 372 52.06 14.01 -0.91
N ASN A 373 50.75 13.89 -0.75
CA ASN A 373 50.11 13.22 0.39
C ASN A 373 49.54 11.86 0.00
N PHE A 374 49.03 11.12 0.98
CA PHE A 374 48.39 9.82 0.82
C PHE A 374 47.05 9.81 1.56
N ASN A 375 46.05 9.11 1.04
CA ASN A 375 44.83 8.84 1.77
C ASN A 375 44.37 7.40 1.56
N LEU A 376 43.53 6.92 2.46
CA LEU A 376 42.87 5.63 2.33
C LEU A 376 41.60 5.83 1.51
N LYS A 377 41.54 5.22 0.32
CA LYS A 377 40.33 5.12 -0.48
C LYS A 377 39.67 3.78 -0.22
N ILE A 378 38.40 3.78 0.14
CA ILE A 378 37.60 2.59 0.39
C ILE A 378 36.45 2.59 -0.61
N THR A 379 36.25 1.50 -1.34
CA THR A 379 35.28 1.43 -2.44
C THR A 379 34.54 0.11 -2.42
N ASP A 380 33.24 0.16 -2.69
CA ASP A 380 32.40 -0.98 -3.02
C ASP A 380 32.43 -1.20 -4.54
N ALA A 381 32.94 -2.34 -5.00
CA ALA A 381 33.08 -2.62 -6.43
C ALA A 381 31.72 -2.87 -7.13
N GLY A 382 30.69 -3.25 -6.36
CA GLY A 382 29.31 -3.40 -6.83
C GLY A 382 28.55 -2.06 -6.93
N SER A 383 29.19 -0.94 -6.58
CA SER A 383 28.56 0.38 -6.47
C SER A 383 27.42 0.44 -5.46
N GLN A 384 27.41 -0.47 -4.48
CA GLN A 384 26.43 -0.43 -3.40
C GLN A 384 26.80 0.66 -2.39
N ASN A 385 25.78 1.31 -1.86
CA ASN A 385 25.98 2.36 -0.86
C ASN A 385 26.27 1.72 0.50
N PHE A 386 27.25 2.26 1.21
CA PHE A 386 27.53 1.90 2.60
C PHE A 386 27.88 3.16 3.41
N LEU A 387 28.02 3.01 4.71
CA LEU A 387 28.42 4.07 5.64
C LEU A 387 29.67 3.63 6.39
N ILE A 388 30.62 4.55 6.51
CA ILE A 388 31.74 4.45 7.46
C ILE A 388 31.58 5.55 8.50
N THR A 389 31.66 5.18 9.77
CA THR A 389 31.88 6.13 10.87
C THR A 389 33.24 5.86 11.51
N ASP A 390 33.99 6.92 11.79
CA ASP A 390 35.32 6.85 12.38
C ASP A 390 35.32 7.46 13.80
N SER A 391 35.99 6.79 14.74
CA SER A 391 36.16 7.27 16.12
C SER A 391 37.57 7.77 16.47
N GLY A 392 38.58 7.55 15.60
CA GLY A 392 39.99 7.87 15.91
C GLY A 392 40.56 9.10 15.19
N GLY A 393 39.74 9.82 14.40
CA GLY A 393 40.10 11.10 13.79
C GLY A 393 40.83 10.98 12.45
N LEU A 394 40.74 9.84 11.77
CA LEU A 394 41.09 9.68 10.35
C LEU A 394 40.12 10.42 9.41
N ALA A 395 38.92 10.76 9.91
CA ALA A 395 37.91 11.57 9.22
C ALA A 395 37.61 11.03 7.81
N VAL A 396 37.08 9.81 7.79
CA VAL A 396 36.71 9.11 6.56
C VAL A 396 35.34 9.58 6.10
N ALA A 397 35.28 10.15 4.89
CA ALA A 397 34.06 10.76 4.34
C ALA A 397 33.89 10.44 2.85
N THR A 398 32.70 10.66 2.32
CA THR A 398 32.39 10.50 0.89
C THR A 398 32.02 11.84 0.27
N SER A 399 32.52 12.08 -0.95
CA SER A 399 32.23 13.28 -1.74
C SER A 399 31.37 12.99 -2.98
N GLN A 400 30.87 11.75 -3.14
CA GLN A 400 30.14 11.32 -4.34
C GLN A 400 28.74 11.92 -4.45
N GLY A 401 28.47 12.71 -5.48
CA GLY A 401 27.13 13.25 -5.74
C GLY A 401 26.15 12.21 -6.28
N LEU A 402 25.40 12.60 -7.30
CA LEU A 402 24.46 11.70 -7.98
C LEU A 402 25.17 10.89 -9.06
N SER A 403 24.88 9.58 -9.09
CA SER A 403 25.03 8.78 -10.30
C SER A 403 23.80 9.00 -11.17
N ILE A 404 24.00 9.33 -12.45
CA ILE A 404 22.92 9.66 -13.38
C ILE A 404 22.93 8.64 -14.51
N GLY A 405 21.75 8.08 -14.83
CA GLY A 405 21.56 7.30 -16.06
C GLY A 405 22.19 5.91 -16.06
N ASN A 406 22.58 5.37 -14.90
CA ASN A 406 23.04 3.98 -14.79
C ASN A 406 21.91 2.95 -14.89
N GLY A 407 20.64 3.39 -14.85
CA GLY A 407 19.47 2.53 -15.06
C GLY A 407 19.03 1.73 -13.84
N ASP A 408 19.76 1.79 -12.71
CA ASP A 408 19.47 0.96 -11.52
C ASP A 408 18.04 1.14 -11.02
N ASN A 409 17.56 2.38 -10.99
CA ASN A 409 16.20 2.66 -10.53
C ASN A 409 15.14 2.14 -11.51
N ALA A 410 15.42 2.18 -12.82
CA ALA A 410 14.54 1.61 -13.82
C ALA A 410 14.49 0.07 -13.73
N ILE A 411 15.62 -0.57 -13.41
CA ILE A 411 15.69 -2.00 -13.12
C ILE A 411 14.86 -2.34 -11.87
N GLU A 412 14.99 -1.56 -10.79
CA GLU A 412 14.17 -1.76 -9.58
C GLU A 412 12.67 -1.57 -9.85
N LEU A 413 12.30 -0.56 -10.65
CA LEU A 413 10.89 -0.34 -11.01
C LEU A 413 10.35 -1.48 -11.88
N ALA A 414 11.16 -2.03 -12.79
CA ALA A 414 10.78 -3.19 -13.57
C ALA A 414 10.70 -4.46 -12.71
N ALA A 415 11.59 -4.62 -11.72
CA ALA A 415 11.57 -5.72 -10.77
C ALA A 415 10.30 -5.71 -9.91
N ALA A 416 9.81 -4.52 -9.52
CA ALA A 416 8.58 -4.37 -8.72
C ALA A 416 7.33 -5.03 -9.35
N PHE A 417 7.26 -5.18 -10.67
CA PHE A 417 6.16 -5.91 -11.34
C PHE A 417 6.24 -7.43 -11.19
N ASN A 418 7.43 -7.96 -10.89
CA ASN A 418 7.70 -9.38 -10.74
C ASN A 418 7.74 -9.82 -9.26
N ASP A 419 7.67 -8.88 -8.33
CA ASP A 419 7.61 -9.17 -6.90
C ASP A 419 6.31 -9.89 -6.53
N ASN A 420 6.41 -10.84 -5.60
CA ASN A 420 5.26 -11.50 -5.02
C ASN A 420 4.65 -10.63 -3.92
N ILE A 421 3.41 -10.19 -4.15
CA ILE A 421 2.65 -9.30 -3.28
C ILE A 421 1.48 -10.08 -2.70
N THR A 422 1.22 -9.90 -1.41
CA THR A 422 -0.01 -10.43 -0.80
C THR A 422 -1.17 -9.48 -1.07
N PHE A 423 -2.16 -9.98 -1.80
CA PHE A 423 -3.44 -9.32 -2.02
C PHE A 423 -4.40 -9.78 -0.95
N LEU A 424 -4.83 -8.83 -0.13
CA LEU A 424 -5.53 -9.06 1.14
C LEU A 424 -7.03 -8.83 1.05
N GLU A 425 -7.51 -8.29 -0.08
CA GLU A 425 -8.93 -8.11 -0.30
C GLU A 425 -9.58 -9.47 -0.52
N ALA A 426 -10.29 -9.92 0.50
CA ALA A 426 -11.12 -11.10 0.47
C ALA A 426 -12.55 -10.73 0.01
N PRO A 427 -13.30 -11.68 -0.57
CA PRO A 427 -14.60 -11.44 -1.18
C PRO A 427 -15.60 -10.88 -0.16
N ALA A 428 -15.82 -9.56 -0.16
CA ALA A 428 -16.94 -8.98 0.56
C ALA A 428 -18.23 -9.60 0.01
N ARG A 429 -19.07 -10.15 0.90
CA ARG A 429 -20.43 -10.63 0.57
C ARG A 429 -20.52 -11.85 -0.38
N GLY A 430 -19.46 -12.63 -0.53
CA GLY A 430 -19.51 -13.96 -1.17
C GLY A 430 -19.11 -14.02 -2.65
N GLY A 431 -18.59 -12.93 -3.23
CA GLY A 431 -17.99 -12.89 -4.57
C GLY A 431 -16.61 -12.24 -4.54
N GLY A 432 -15.66 -12.71 -5.35
CA GLY A 432 -14.31 -12.16 -5.46
C GLY A 432 -13.18 -13.19 -5.37
N LEU A 433 -11.93 -12.71 -5.31
CA LEU A 433 -10.74 -13.57 -5.26
C LEU A 433 -10.38 -13.82 -3.79
N SER A 434 -10.02 -15.06 -3.47
CA SER A 434 -9.41 -15.36 -2.17
C SER A 434 -8.10 -14.61 -2.03
N GLN A 435 -7.73 -14.30 -0.78
CA GLN A 435 -6.39 -13.84 -0.42
C GLN A 435 -5.34 -14.74 -1.09
N THR A 436 -4.37 -14.12 -1.74
CA THR A 436 -3.33 -14.82 -2.49
C THR A 436 -2.04 -14.00 -2.51
N THR A 437 -0.91 -14.69 -2.61
CA THR A 437 0.41 -14.07 -2.81
C THR A 437 0.86 -14.34 -4.23
N THR A 438 0.94 -13.31 -5.07
CA THR A 438 1.29 -13.43 -6.48
C THR A 438 1.78 -12.10 -7.05
N THR A 439 2.13 -12.04 -8.33
CA THR A 439 2.56 -10.79 -9.00
C THR A 439 1.36 -9.93 -9.41
N ILE A 440 1.59 -8.65 -9.65
CA ILE A 440 0.56 -7.70 -10.14
C ILE A 440 -0.13 -8.24 -11.40
N ASN A 441 0.64 -8.76 -12.35
CA ASN A 441 0.11 -9.30 -13.62
C ASN A 441 -0.75 -10.55 -13.41
N ASN A 442 -0.33 -11.45 -12.52
CA ASN A 442 -1.09 -12.66 -12.22
C ASN A 442 -2.38 -12.33 -11.48
N TYR A 443 -2.36 -11.38 -10.54
CA TYR A 443 -3.58 -10.96 -9.84
C TYR A 443 -4.59 -10.33 -10.82
N ALA A 444 -4.14 -9.44 -11.71
CA ALA A 444 -5.00 -8.87 -12.75
C ALA A 444 -5.59 -9.95 -13.68
N SER A 445 -4.78 -10.95 -14.05
CA SER A 445 -5.24 -12.09 -14.85
C SER A 445 -6.26 -12.97 -14.09
N ASN A 446 -6.08 -13.13 -12.78
CA ASN A 446 -7.02 -13.87 -11.93
C ASN A 446 -8.37 -13.16 -11.82
N ILE A 447 -8.39 -11.82 -11.74
CA ILE A 447 -9.65 -11.04 -11.74
C ILE A 447 -10.41 -11.32 -13.03
N LEU A 448 -9.73 -11.17 -14.17
CA LEU A 448 -10.34 -11.40 -15.48
C LEU A 448 -10.82 -12.84 -15.66
N SER A 449 -10.01 -13.81 -15.25
CA SER A 449 -10.35 -15.24 -15.34
C SER A 449 -11.56 -15.61 -14.48
N ALA A 450 -11.57 -15.18 -13.21
CA ALA A 450 -12.67 -15.45 -12.29
C ALA A 450 -14.00 -14.87 -12.83
N HIS A 451 -13.98 -13.63 -13.30
CA HIS A 451 -15.17 -12.99 -13.84
C HIS A 451 -15.61 -13.60 -15.18
N SER A 452 -14.67 -14.05 -16.02
CA SER A 452 -14.99 -14.73 -17.28
C SER A 452 -15.75 -16.05 -17.04
N VAL A 453 -15.36 -16.79 -16.00
CA VAL A 453 -16.06 -18.03 -15.60
C VAL A 453 -17.48 -17.73 -15.11
N GLU A 454 -17.65 -16.65 -14.34
CA GLU A 454 -18.95 -16.20 -13.85
C GLU A 454 -19.88 -15.74 -14.98
N VAL A 455 -19.38 -14.93 -15.91
CA VAL A 455 -20.12 -14.52 -17.11
C VAL A 455 -20.56 -15.74 -17.92
N ALA A 456 -19.66 -16.70 -18.16
CA ALA A 456 -19.99 -17.93 -18.89
C ALA A 456 -20.99 -18.84 -18.14
N ALA A 457 -21.06 -18.77 -16.80
CA ALA A 457 -22.09 -19.46 -16.02
C ALA A 457 -23.45 -18.75 -16.17
N ASN A 458 -23.48 -17.42 -15.99
CA ASN A 458 -24.67 -16.61 -16.13
C ASN A 458 -25.29 -16.69 -17.54
N GLU A 459 -24.46 -16.74 -18.59
CA GLU A 459 -24.93 -16.94 -19.97
C GLU A 459 -25.61 -18.30 -20.16
N ARG A 460 -25.07 -19.37 -19.57
CA ARG A 460 -25.68 -20.71 -19.63
C ARG A 460 -27.00 -20.76 -18.87
N ASP A 461 -27.05 -20.14 -17.70
CA ASP A 461 -28.27 -20.08 -16.88
C ASP A 461 -29.36 -19.25 -17.58
N LEU A 462 -28.99 -18.13 -18.20
CA LEU A 462 -29.90 -17.32 -19.02
C LEU A 462 -30.49 -18.16 -20.18
N GLN A 463 -29.64 -18.85 -20.94
CA GLN A 463 -30.09 -19.72 -22.05
C GLN A 463 -31.05 -20.82 -21.57
N PHE A 464 -30.78 -21.40 -20.40
CA PHE A 464 -31.67 -22.40 -19.80
C PHE A 464 -33.03 -21.79 -19.43
N GLN A 465 -33.04 -20.63 -18.78
CA GLN A 465 -34.28 -19.94 -18.39
C GLN A 465 -35.10 -19.48 -19.60
N GLU A 466 -34.45 -18.99 -20.65
CA GLU A 466 -35.11 -18.65 -21.92
C GLU A 466 -35.77 -19.88 -22.55
N SER A 467 -35.04 -21.00 -22.60
CA SER A 467 -35.55 -22.26 -23.13
C SER A 467 -36.73 -22.80 -22.30
N LEU A 468 -36.63 -22.77 -20.97
CA LEU A 468 -37.69 -23.19 -20.07
C LEU A 468 -38.93 -22.29 -20.19
N THR A 469 -38.73 -20.98 -20.30
CA THR A 469 -39.83 -20.02 -20.47
C THR A 469 -40.55 -20.24 -21.79
N LEU A 470 -39.80 -20.50 -22.87
CA LEU A 470 -40.37 -20.83 -24.17
C LEU A 470 -41.20 -22.12 -24.11
N GLU A 471 -40.67 -23.18 -23.48
CA GLU A 471 -41.38 -24.46 -23.31
C GLU A 471 -42.67 -24.28 -22.50
N LEU A 472 -42.60 -23.58 -21.36
CA LEU A 472 -43.77 -23.29 -20.53
C LEU A 472 -44.79 -22.41 -21.27
N SER A 473 -44.35 -21.46 -22.08
CA SER A 473 -45.22 -20.64 -22.94
C SER A 473 -45.95 -21.51 -23.98
N ASN A 474 -45.23 -22.44 -24.62
CA ASN A 474 -45.82 -23.38 -25.57
C ASN A 474 -46.82 -24.33 -24.88
N GLN A 475 -46.47 -24.87 -23.72
CA GLN A 475 -47.36 -25.73 -22.94
C GLN A 475 -48.61 -24.98 -22.45
N HIS A 476 -48.46 -23.74 -22.00
CA HIS A 476 -49.58 -22.89 -21.62
C HIS A 476 -50.50 -22.60 -22.82
N GLY A 477 -49.94 -22.29 -23.99
CA GLY A 477 -50.70 -22.12 -25.23
C GLY A 477 -51.43 -23.39 -25.68
N SER A 478 -50.85 -24.57 -25.42
CA SER A 478 -51.47 -25.86 -25.71
C SER A 478 -52.63 -26.21 -24.76
N ILE A 479 -52.50 -25.91 -23.46
CA ILE A 479 -53.54 -26.20 -22.44
C ILE A 479 -54.64 -25.14 -22.42
N SER A 480 -54.27 -23.86 -22.52
CA SER A 480 -55.23 -22.74 -22.59
C SER A 480 -55.81 -22.59 -24.00
N GLY A 481 -55.26 -23.31 -24.98
CA GLY A 481 -55.77 -23.37 -26.33
C GLY A 481 -57.10 -24.10 -26.33
N VAL A 482 -58.16 -23.40 -26.72
CA VAL A 482 -59.47 -24.00 -26.91
C VAL A 482 -59.48 -24.63 -28.30
N ASN A 483 -59.76 -25.93 -28.39
CA ASN A 483 -59.89 -26.57 -29.68
C ASN A 483 -61.21 -26.13 -30.32
N MET A 484 -61.15 -25.19 -31.26
CA MET A 484 -62.35 -24.64 -31.91
C MET A 484 -63.21 -25.72 -32.56
N ASP A 485 -62.62 -26.82 -33.03
CA ASP A 485 -63.39 -27.93 -33.61
C ASP A 485 -64.20 -28.69 -32.53
N GLU A 486 -63.67 -28.78 -31.31
CA GLU A 486 -64.32 -29.43 -30.17
C GLU A 486 -65.37 -28.52 -29.52
N GLU A 487 -65.10 -27.21 -29.44
CA GLU A 487 -66.11 -26.22 -29.03
C GLU A 487 -67.23 -26.07 -30.07
N LEU A 488 -66.91 -26.11 -31.37
CA LEU A 488 -67.91 -26.02 -32.44
C LEU A 488 -68.74 -27.31 -32.54
N ALA A 489 -68.14 -28.49 -32.32
CA ALA A 489 -68.89 -29.74 -32.16
C ALA A 489 -69.81 -29.70 -30.93
N SER A 490 -69.31 -29.20 -29.80
CA SER A 490 -70.11 -29.02 -28.58
C SER A 490 -71.24 -28.01 -28.78
N MET A 491 -70.99 -26.93 -29.52
CA MET A 491 -71.99 -25.93 -29.91
C MET A 491 -73.07 -26.56 -30.78
N ILE A 492 -72.71 -27.36 -31.79
CA ILE A 492 -73.66 -28.09 -32.63
C ILE A 492 -74.52 -29.04 -31.78
N VAL A 493 -73.92 -29.76 -30.83
CA VAL A 493 -74.66 -30.65 -29.92
C VAL A 493 -75.62 -29.86 -29.05
N ILE A 494 -75.22 -28.70 -28.52
CA ILE A 494 -76.09 -27.82 -27.72
C ILE A 494 -77.23 -27.25 -28.58
N GLU A 495 -76.94 -26.81 -29.80
CA GLU A 495 -77.96 -26.32 -30.75
C GLU A 495 -78.96 -27.40 -31.13
N GLN A 496 -78.49 -28.61 -31.47
CA GLN A 496 -79.37 -29.76 -31.75
C GLN A 496 -80.19 -30.15 -30.52
N SER A 497 -79.60 -30.11 -29.32
CA SER A 497 -80.31 -30.39 -28.07
C SER A 497 -81.39 -29.34 -27.79
N TYR A 498 -81.11 -28.07 -28.07
CA TYR A 498 -82.06 -26.97 -27.93
C TYR A 498 -83.20 -27.07 -28.97
N LEU A 499 -82.88 -27.42 -30.22
CA LEU A 499 -83.88 -27.69 -31.26
C LEU A 499 -84.76 -28.90 -30.92
N ALA A 500 -84.18 -29.96 -30.34
CA ALA A 500 -84.95 -31.09 -29.85
C ALA A 500 -85.85 -30.71 -28.67
N ALA A 501 -85.33 -29.97 -27.68
CA ALA A 501 -86.11 -29.50 -26.54
C ALA A 501 -87.26 -28.57 -26.95
N SER A 502 -87.02 -27.63 -27.88
CA SER A 502 -88.06 -26.74 -28.42
C SER A 502 -89.13 -27.51 -29.19
N ARG A 503 -88.76 -28.50 -30.00
CA ARG A 503 -89.74 -29.40 -30.65
C ARG A 503 -90.56 -30.20 -29.63
N ILE A 504 -89.93 -30.69 -28.56
CA ILE A 504 -90.66 -31.37 -27.47
C ILE A 504 -91.64 -30.41 -26.82
N ILE A 505 -91.23 -29.17 -26.52
CA ILE A 505 -92.10 -28.14 -25.94
C ILE A 505 -93.26 -27.82 -26.89
N SER A 506 -93.01 -27.63 -28.19
CA SER A 506 -94.08 -27.40 -29.18
C SER A 506 -95.02 -28.59 -29.29
N THR A 507 -94.50 -29.82 -29.27
CA THR A 507 -95.34 -31.03 -29.32
C THR A 507 -96.19 -31.16 -28.04
N VAL A 508 -95.62 -30.82 -26.88
CA VAL A 508 -96.35 -30.78 -25.62
C VAL A 508 -97.41 -29.66 -25.63
N GLN A 509 -97.10 -28.49 -26.17
CA GLN A 509 -98.06 -27.39 -26.36
C GLN A 509 -99.20 -27.80 -27.29
N ASP A 510 -98.91 -28.49 -28.39
CA ASP A 510 -99.92 -29.00 -29.32
C ASP A 510 -100.80 -30.08 -28.66
N LEU A 511 -100.21 -30.99 -27.86
CA LEU A 511 -100.96 -31.99 -27.08
C LEU A 511 -101.85 -31.34 -26.03
N PHE A 512 -101.37 -30.30 -25.33
CA PHE A 512 -102.19 -29.52 -24.39
C PHE A 512 -103.32 -28.77 -25.11
N GLN A 513 -103.07 -28.23 -26.31
CA GLN A 513 -104.09 -27.57 -27.11
C GLN A 513 -105.16 -28.55 -27.58
N ILE A 514 -104.77 -29.75 -28.05
CA ILE A 514 -105.71 -30.82 -28.41
C ILE A 514 -106.54 -31.25 -27.21
N LEU A 515 -105.91 -31.44 -26.04
CA LEU A 515 -106.63 -31.79 -24.81
C LEU A 515 -107.62 -30.68 -24.40
N SER A 516 -107.21 -29.41 -24.51
CA SER A 516 -108.07 -28.26 -24.24
C SER A 516 -109.26 -28.22 -25.20
N ASN A 517 -109.03 -28.44 -26.49
CA ASN A 517 -110.09 -28.47 -27.51
C ASN A 517 -111.02 -29.69 -27.41
N MET A 518 -110.66 -30.72 -26.62
CA MET A 518 -111.55 -31.85 -26.31
C MET A 518 -112.39 -31.61 -25.03
N MET A 519 -112.07 -30.59 -24.23
CA MET A 519 -112.81 -30.22 -23.02
C MET A 519 -113.87 -29.14 -23.27
N ASP A 520 -113.79 -28.41 -24.37
CA ASP A 520 -114.87 -27.56 -24.93
C ASP A 520 -115.76 -28.36 -25.88
#